data_AF-A0A7X6P0S9-F1
#
_entry.id   AF-A0A7X6P0S9-F1
#
_cell.length_a   1.000
_cell.length_b   1.000
_cell.length_c   1.000
_cell.angle_alpha   90.00
_cell.angle_beta   90.00
_cell.angle_gamma   90.00
#
_symmetry.space_group_name_H-M   'P 1'
#
loop_
_entity.id
_entity.type
_entity.pdbx_description
1 polymer ?
#
loop_
_entity_poly.entity_id
_entity_poly.type
_entity_poly.pdbx_seq_one_letter_code
_entity_poly.pdbx_strand_id
1 'polypeptide(L)' 'LLPNTEFLEGTVELSKRGEIVINDRGETNVPGVFAAGDCTTVPYKQIVIAMGAGATASLSAFDYLIRTPAPASAAAV' A
#
# COMPACT_ATOMS: atom_id res chain seq x y z
N LEU A 1 4.20 13.47 -12.39
CA LEU A 1 3.74 12.09 -12.65
C LEU A 1 2.25 12.02 -12.35
N LEU A 2 1.53 11.21 -13.11
CA LEU A 2 0.14 10.82 -12.86
C LEU A 2 0.18 9.40 -12.28
N PRO A 3 -0.23 9.16 -11.02
CA PRO A 3 -0.25 7.82 -10.44
C PRO A 3 -1.23 6.89 -11.17
N ASN A 4 -0.84 5.63 -11.37
CA ASN A 4 -1.69 4.61 -11.97
C ASN A 4 -2.65 4.02 -10.92
N THR A 5 -3.59 4.82 -10.43
CA THR A 5 -4.41 4.51 -9.23
C THR A 5 -5.90 4.77 -9.41
N GLU A 6 -6.34 5.21 -10.59
CA GLU A 6 -7.76 5.49 -10.88
C GLU A 6 -8.68 4.29 -10.55
N PHE A 7 -8.20 3.06 -10.81
CA PHE A 7 -8.95 1.84 -10.50
C PHE A 7 -9.16 1.58 -8.99
N LEU A 8 -8.50 2.35 -8.12
CA LEU A 8 -8.58 2.24 -6.66
C LEU A 8 -9.49 3.30 -6.01
N GLU A 9 -10.09 4.19 -6.81
CA GLU A 9 -11.02 5.20 -6.30
C GLU A 9 -12.15 4.56 -5.48
N GLY A 10 -12.43 5.15 -4.32
CA GLY A 10 -13.42 4.63 -3.35
C GLY A 10 -12.98 3.38 -2.57
N THR A 11 -11.82 2.80 -2.87
CA THR A 11 -11.29 1.62 -2.16
C THR A 11 -10.25 2.01 -1.12
N VAL A 12 -9.21 2.75 -1.53
CA VAL A 12 -8.20 3.32 -0.63
C VAL A 12 -8.20 4.84 -0.73
N GLU A 13 -7.73 5.50 0.32
CA GLU A 13 -7.62 6.96 0.34
C GLU A 13 -6.56 7.43 -0.66
N LEU A 14 -6.97 8.32 -1.56
CA LEU A 14 -6.11 8.96 -2.53
C LEU A 14 -5.95 10.45 -2.20
N SER A 15 -4.74 10.98 -2.38
CA SER A 15 -4.48 12.40 -2.27
C SER A 15 -5.19 13.16 -3.40
N LYS A 16 -5.25 14.49 -3.30
CA LYS A 16 -5.77 15.36 -4.38
C LYS A 16 -5.05 15.18 -5.73
N ARG A 17 -3.89 14.52 -5.75
CA ARG A 17 -3.07 14.23 -6.93
C ARG A 17 -3.19 12.77 -7.39
N GLY A 18 -4.09 11.99 -6.78
CA GLY A 18 -4.29 10.57 -7.07
C GLY A 18 -3.27 9.63 -6.41
N GLU A 19 -2.42 10.13 -5.51
CA GLU A 19 -1.42 9.27 -4.85
C GLU A 19 -2.06 8.48 -3.71
N ILE A 20 -1.73 7.20 -3.56
CA ILE A 20 -2.19 6.40 -2.41
C ILE A 20 -1.60 7.00 -1.13
N VAL A 21 -2.47 7.42 -0.22
CA VAL A 21 -2.06 7.94 1.08
C VAL A 21 -1.54 6.79 1.92
N ILE A 22 -0.29 6.91 2.35
CA ILE A 22 0.37 5.93 3.22
C ILE A 22 1.00 6.60 4.44
N ASN A 23 1.19 5.82 5.50
CA ASN A 23 2.05 6.19 6.63
C ASN A 23 3.51 5.72 6.41
N ASP A 24 4.36 5.92 7.42
CA ASP A 24 5.79 5.57 7.38
C ASP A 24 6.07 4.07 7.22
N ARG A 25 5.06 3.22 7.40
CA ARG A 25 5.13 1.75 7.21
C ARG A 25 4.63 1.30 5.84
N GLY A 26 4.14 2.20 4.99
CA GLY A 26 3.50 1.87 3.73
C GLY A 26 2.05 1.38 3.87
N GLU A 27 1.44 1.53 5.05
CA GLU A 27 0.04 1.15 5.31
C GLU A 27 -0.91 2.19 4.72
N THR A 28 -1.99 1.73 4.09
CA THR A 28 -3.10 2.57 3.66
C THR A 28 -4.15 2.72 4.76
N ASN A 29 -5.27 3.40 4.47
CA ASN A 29 -6.44 3.44 5.34
C ASN A 29 -7.16 2.08 5.49
N VAL A 30 -6.88 1.10 4.61
CA VAL A 30 -7.50 -0.23 4.65
C VAL A 30 -6.54 -1.23 5.32
N PRO A 31 -6.93 -1.89 6.43
CA PRO A 31 -6.10 -2.89 7.09
C PRO A 31 -5.69 -4.04 6.16
N GLY A 32 -4.40 -4.36 6.14
CA GLY A 32 -3.85 -5.40 5.28
C GLY A 32 -3.55 -4.95 3.83
N VAL A 33 -3.86 -3.71 3.47
CA VAL A 33 -3.52 -3.12 2.16
C VAL A 33 -2.37 -2.13 2.33
N PHE A 34 -1.33 -2.34 1.53
CA PHE A 34 -0.09 -1.57 1.54
C PHE A 34 0.22 -1.03 0.16
N ALA A 35 1.00 0.05 0.09
CA ALA A 35 1.46 0.62 -1.17
C ALA A 35 2.90 1.13 -1.08
N ALA A 36 3.61 1.15 -2.21
CA ALA A 36 5.00 1.57 -2.29
C ALA A 36 5.34 2.20 -3.66
N GLY A 37 6.36 3.04 -3.67
CA GLY A 37 6.90 3.64 -4.90
C GLY A 37 6.09 4.84 -5.40
N ASP A 38 6.17 5.09 -6.70
CA ASP A 38 5.71 6.36 -7.27
C ASP A 38 4.21 6.60 -7.17
N CYS A 39 3.42 5.54 -6.99
CA CYS A 39 1.96 5.61 -6.82
C CYS A 39 1.53 6.16 -5.46
N THR A 40 2.45 6.31 -4.49
CA THR A 40 2.11 6.73 -3.12
C THR A 40 2.48 8.19 -2.85
N THR A 41 2.18 8.67 -1.66
CA THR A 41 2.54 10.01 -1.17
C THR A 41 4.03 10.21 -0.87
N VAL A 42 4.90 9.24 -1.18
CA VAL A 42 6.36 9.43 -1.09
C VAL A 42 6.76 10.63 -1.97
N PRO A 43 7.49 11.62 -1.43
CA PRO A 43 7.67 12.91 -2.11
C PRO A 43 8.56 12.84 -3.35
N TYR A 44 9.48 11.88 -3.40
CA TYR A 44 10.49 11.77 -4.45
C TYR A 44 10.34 10.47 -5.23
N LYS A 45 10.53 10.55 -6.54
CA LYS A 45 10.10 9.52 -7.50
C LYS A 45 11.32 8.98 -8.24
N GLN A 46 12.05 8.09 -7.60
CA GLN A 46 13.33 7.55 -8.07
C GLN A 46 13.43 6.06 -7.76
N ILE A 47 14.18 5.32 -8.57
CA ILE A 47 14.31 3.86 -8.47
C ILE A 47 14.69 3.42 -7.05
N VAL A 48 15.78 3.96 -6.51
CA VAL A 48 16.27 3.57 -5.17
C VAL A 48 15.28 3.91 -4.05
N ILE A 49 14.50 4.99 -4.22
CA ILE A 49 13.49 5.42 -3.25
C ILE A 49 12.31 4.45 -3.30
N ALA A 50 11.85 4.09 -4.50
CA ALA A 50 10.79 3.11 -4.68
C ALA A 50 11.20 1.72 -4.16
N MET A 51 12.46 1.32 -4.35
CA MET A 51 12.99 0.07 -3.79
C MET A 51 12.98 0.07 -2.26
N GLY A 52 13.40 1.18 -1.63
CA GLY A 52 13.33 1.34 -0.18
C GLY A 52 11.88 1.28 0.34
N ALA A 53 10.97 2.01 -0.31
CA ALA A 53 9.54 1.98 0.04
C ALA A 53 8.94 0.57 -0.12
N GLY A 54 9.34 -0.16 -1.17
CA GLY A 54 8.90 -1.53 -1.42
C GLY A 54 9.36 -2.51 -0.34
N ALA A 55 10.61 -2.38 0.12
CA ALA A 55 11.13 -3.17 1.24
C ALA A 55 10.34 -2.91 2.53
N THR A 56 10.08 -1.63 2.85
CA THR A 56 9.26 -1.25 4.01
C THR A 56 7.85 -1.84 3.94
N ALA A 57 7.14 -1.63 2.82
CA ALA A 57 5.78 -2.13 2.64
C ALA A 57 5.71 -3.67 2.70
N SER A 58 6.70 -4.38 2.13
CA SER A 58 6.77 -5.84 2.17
C SER A 58 6.94 -6.37 3.60
N LEU A 59 7.81 -5.74 4.40
CA LEU A 59 8.01 -6.15 5.80
C LEU A 59 6.80 -5.83 6.66
N SER A 60 6.12 -4.71 6.41
CA SER A 60 4.88 -4.36 7.11
C SER A 60 3.74 -5.32 6.76
N ALA A 61 3.60 -5.71 5.51
CA ALA A 61 2.63 -6.73 5.09
C ALA A 61 2.91 -8.08 5.75
N PHE A 62 4.17 -8.49 5.84
CA PHE A 62 4.56 -9.71 6.55
C PHE A 62 4.23 -9.65 8.05
N ASP A 63 4.56 -8.54 8.72
CA ASP A 63 4.22 -8.32 10.14
C ASP A 63 2.70 -8.38 10.36
N TYR A 64 1.92 -7.80 9.44
CA TYR A 64 0.45 -7.87 9.48
C TYR A 64 -0.07 -9.31 9.40
N LEU A 65 0.47 -10.13 8.50
CA LEU A 65 0.06 -11.53 8.33
C LEU A 65 0.39 -12.39 9.56
N ILE A 66 1.52 -12.13 10.23
CA ILE A 66 1.87 -12.89 11.45
C ILE A 66 0.96 -12.53 12.61
N ARG A 67 0.52 -11.28 12.71
CA ARG A 67 -0.32 -10.79 13.82
C ARG A 67 -1.82 -10.95 13.56
N THR A 68 -2.19 -11.08 12.29
CA THR A 68 -3.58 -11.22 11.84
C THR A 68 -3.70 -12.56 11.12
N PRO A 69 -3.94 -13.66 11.85
CA PRO A 69 -4.10 -14.96 11.22
C PRO A 69 -5.25 -14.90 10.20
N ALA A 70 -5.05 -15.54 9.06
CA ALA A 70 -6.06 -15.58 8.01
C ALA A 70 -7.40 -16.05 8.59
N PRO A 71 -8.53 -15.42 8.22
CA PRO A 71 -9.82 -16.00 8.54
C PRO A 71 -9.85 -17.42 7.96
N ALA A 72 -10.28 -18.41 8.77
CA ALA A 72 -10.42 -19.78 8.31
C ALA A 72 -11.24 -19.77 7.01
N SER A 73 -10.67 -20.33 5.94
CA SER A 73 -11.24 -20.28 4.59
C SER A 73 -12.74 -20.57 4.62
N ALA A 74 -13.56 -19.57 4.28
CA ALA A 74 -14.91 -19.83 3.82
C ALA A 74 -14.74 -20.56 2.49
N ALA A 75 -15.05 -21.86 2.51
CA ALA A 75 -15.00 -22.71 1.33
C ALA A 75 -15.73 -22.01 0.18
N ALA A 76 -15.06 -21.91 -0.97
CA ALA A 76 -15.68 -21.48 -2.21
C ALA A 76 -16.86 -22.43 -2.49
N VAL A 77 -18.08 -21.88 -2.41
CA VAL A 77 -19.32 -22.51 -2.90
C VAL A 77 -19.47 -22.17 -4.37
#